data_AF-A0A7X7E708-F1
#
_entry.id   AF-A0A7X7E708-F1
#
_cell.length_a   1.000
_cell.length_b   1.000
_cell.length_c   1.000
_cell.angle_alpha   90.00
_cell.angle_beta   90.00
_cell.angle_gamma   90.00
#
_symmetry.space_group_name_H-M   'P 1'
#
loop_
_entity.id
_entity.type
_entity.pdbx_description
1 polymer ?
#
loop_
_entity_poly.entity_id
_entity_poly.type
_entity_poly.pdbx_seq_one_letter_code
_entity_poly.pdbx_strand_id
1 'polypeptide(L)'
;MSNGAIAGIVIAVVVVLLILVASIRIVRPTHRGLVERFGKYNRFAGPGFHLIIPLVERMFRVDIREMLVEAQPQMIITNDNLNARVDAQVYLKVKADEENVKA
;
A
#
# COMPACT_ATOMS: atom_id res chain seq x y z
N MET A 1 29.42 -12.86 -36.22
CA MET A 1 29.33 -12.25 -34.87
C MET A 1 29.82 -13.27 -33.87
N SER A 2 30.79 -12.94 -33.02
CA SER A 2 31.32 -13.89 -32.04
C SER A 2 30.19 -14.34 -31.10
N ASN A 3 30.19 -15.61 -30.68
CA ASN A 3 29.18 -16.15 -29.76
C ASN A 3 29.07 -15.32 -28.47
N GLY A 4 30.16 -14.63 -28.07
CA GLY A 4 30.17 -13.70 -26.95
C GLY A 4 29.32 -12.44 -27.17
N ALA A 5 29.26 -11.88 -28.38
CA ALA A 5 28.40 -10.73 -28.68
C ALA A 5 26.91 -11.10 -28.65
N ILE A 6 26.57 -12.31 -29.13
CA ILE A 6 25.20 -12.83 -29.11
C ILE A 6 24.75 -13.07 -27.66
N ALA A 7 25.59 -13.69 -26.84
CA ALA A 7 25.31 -13.90 -25.42
C ALA A 7 25.09 -12.58 -24.66
N GLY A 8 25.91 -11.56 -24.93
CA GLY A 8 25.76 -10.23 -24.30
C GLY A 8 24.43 -9.55 -24.64
N ILE A 9 24.00 -9.61 -25.91
CA ILE A 9 22.72 -9.05 -26.35
C ILE A 9 21.54 -9.79 -25.69
N VAL A 10 21.60 -11.13 -25.64
CA VAL A 10 20.55 -11.94 -25.01
C VAL A 10 20.40 -11.58 -23.53
N ILE A 11 21.51 -11.44 -22.79
CA ILE A 11 21.47 -11.05 -21.37
C ILE A 11 20.86 -9.65 -21.20
N ALA A 12 21.28 -8.68 -22.02
CA ALA A 12 20.74 -7.33 -21.95
C ALA A 12 19.22 -7.30 -22.21
N VAL A 13 18.74 -8.04 -23.20
CA VAL A 13 17.30 -8.15 -23.50
C VAL A 13 16.54 -8.76 -22.33
N VAL A 14 17.05 -9.84 -21.74
CA VAL A 14 16.42 -10.50 -20.58
C VAL A 14 16.32 -9.54 -19.39
N VAL A 15 17.38 -8.78 -19.09
CA VAL A 15 17.39 -7.80 -18.00
C VAL A 15 16.35 -6.70 -18.22
N VAL A 16 16.26 -6.14 -19.43
CA VAL A 16 15.26 -5.11 -19.76
C VAL A 16 13.84 -5.64 -19.60
N LEU A 17 13.59 -6.87 -20.04
CA LEU A 17 12.28 -7.52 -19.95
C LEU A 17 11.87 -7.77 -18.49
N LEU A 18 12.82 -8.20 -17.64
CA LEU A 18 12.58 -8.36 -16.21
C LEU A 18 12.22 -7.04 -15.53
N ILE A 19 12.91 -5.95 -15.88
CA ILE A 19 12.61 -4.62 -15.32
C ILE A 19 11.22 -4.13 -15.74
N LEU A 20 10.84 -4.33 -17.01
CA LEU A 20 9.51 -3.96 -17.50
C LEU A 20 8.40 -4.73 -16.81
N VAL A 21 8.56 -6.04 -16.62
CA VAL A 21 7.56 -6.86 -15.92
C VAL A 21 7.49 -6.48 -14.43
N ALA A 22 8.62 -6.21 -13.79
CA ALA A 22 8.65 -5.78 -12.39
C ALA A 22 8.07 -4.37 -12.17
N SER A 23 8.06 -3.53 -13.21
CA SER A 23 7.52 -2.17 -13.16
C SER A 23 5.99 -2.13 -13.09
N ILE A 24 5.33 -3.18 -13.54
CA ILE A 24 3.87 -3.21 -13.65
C ILE A 24 3.24 -3.48 -12.28
N ARG A 25 2.47 -2.52 -11.77
CA ARG A 25 1.65 -2.67 -10.57
C ARG A 25 0.20 -2.33 -10.84
N ILE A 26 -0.68 -3.22 -10.40
CA ILE A 26 -2.13 -3.02 -10.48
C ILE A 26 -2.66 -2.73 -9.08
N VAL A 27 -3.45 -1.66 -8.97
CA VAL A 27 -4.14 -1.26 -7.73
C VAL A 27 -5.62 -1.59 -7.88
N ARG A 28 -6.17 -2.35 -6.93
CA ARG A 28 -7.58 -2.74 -6.91
C ARG A 28 -8.45 -1.54 -6.46
N PRO A 29 -9.72 -1.45 -6.91
CA PRO A 29 -10.67 -0.43 -6.42
C PRO A 29 -10.83 -0.35 -4.90
N THR A 30 -10.62 -1.46 -4.20
CA THR A 30 -10.70 -1.54 -2.74
C THR A 30 -9.50 -0.93 -2.02
N HIS A 31 -8.45 -0.58 -2.75
CA HIS A 31 -7.22 -0.04 -2.18
C HIS A 31 -6.88 1.29 -2.86
N ARG A 32 -6.13 2.11 -2.14
CA ARG A 32 -5.45 3.28 -2.71
C ARG A 32 -3.95 3.08 -2.62
N GLY A 33 -3.27 3.38 -3.71
CA GLY A 33 -1.83 3.29 -3.79
C GLY A 33 -1.19 4.61 -3.39
N LEU A 34 -0.16 4.56 -2.56
CA LEU A 34 0.77 5.66 -2.33
C LEU A 34 2.08 5.30 -3.02
N VAL A 35 2.57 6.15 -3.92
CA VAL A 35 3.87 5.93 -4.54
C VAL A 35 4.87 6.89 -3.92
N GLU A 36 5.90 6.32 -3.33
CA GLU A 36 7.06 7.01 -2.81
C GLU A 36 8.22 6.89 -3.78
N ARG A 37 9.04 7.93 -3.86
CA ARG A 37 10.29 7.96 -4.60
C ARG A 37 11.40 8.36 -3.63
N PHE A 38 12.41 7.51 -3.46
CA PHE A 38 13.52 7.74 -2.50
C PHE A 38 13.05 8.08 -1.06
N GLY A 39 11.96 7.44 -0.60
CA GLY A 39 11.40 7.68 0.74
C GLY A 39 10.65 9.01 0.90
N LYS A 40 10.41 9.75 -0.20
CA LYS A 40 9.51 10.90 -0.22
C LYS A 40 8.25 10.57 -0.98
N TYR A 41 7.13 11.13 -0.53
CA TYR A 41 5.89 11.08 -1.29
C TYR A 41 6.09 11.65 -2.70
N ASN A 42 5.63 10.92 -3.72
CA ASN A 42 5.68 11.37 -5.11
C ASN A 42 4.28 11.57 -5.70
N ARG A 43 3.43 10.54 -5.62
CA ARG A 43 2.12 10.57 -6.28
C ARG A 43 1.09 9.64 -5.65
N PHE A 44 -0.18 9.98 -5.87
CA PHE A 44 -1.33 9.18 -5.49
C PHE A 44 -1.69 8.22 -6.63
N ALA A 45 -1.74 6.93 -6.33
CA ALA A 45 -2.13 5.90 -7.27
C ALA A 45 -3.58 5.48 -6.99
N GLY A 46 -4.49 5.99 -7.82
CA GLY A 46 -5.87 5.54 -7.85
C GLY A 46 -6.02 4.08 -8.33
N PRO A 47 -7.25 3.55 -8.39
CA PRO A 47 -7.47 2.22 -8.94
C PRO A 47 -7.08 2.14 -10.42
N GLY A 48 -6.48 1.01 -10.80
CA GLY A 48 -6.05 0.76 -12.17
C GLY A 48 -4.57 0.41 -12.30
N PHE A 49 -4.06 0.63 -13.51
CA PHE A 49 -2.72 0.25 -13.93
C PHE A 49 -1.72 1.38 -13.64
N HIS A 50 -0.61 1.03 -13.00
CA HIS A 50 0.46 1.96 -12.64
C HIS A 50 1.82 1.37 -12.96
N LEU A 51 2.65 2.16 -13.64
CA LEU A 51 4.06 1.84 -13.87
C LEU A 51 4.90 2.49 -12.76
N ILE A 52 5.62 1.67 -12.02
CA ILE A 52 6.58 2.11 -11.01
C ILE A 52 7.99 1.72 -11.43
N ILE A 53 8.99 2.51 -11.09
CA ILE A 53 10.38 2.13 -11.38
C ILE A 53 10.87 1.20 -10.25
N PRO A 54 11.08 -0.10 -10.51
CA PRO A 54 11.35 -1.10 -9.48
C PRO A 54 12.79 -1.00 -8.98
N LEU A 55 13.09 0.03 -8.19
CA LEU A 55 14.31 0.25 -7.39
C LEU A 55 14.22 1.59 -6.67
N VAL A 56 13.70 2.58 -7.40
CA VAL A 56 13.62 3.99 -7.00
C VAL A 56 12.26 4.32 -6.39
N GLU A 57 11.21 3.66 -6.88
CA GLU A 57 9.83 3.87 -6.45
C GLU A 57 9.30 2.68 -5.66
N ARG A 58 8.61 2.96 -4.56
CA ARG A 58 7.86 1.97 -3.78
C ARG A 58 6.39 2.34 -3.76
N MET A 59 5.54 1.34 -3.95
CA MET A 59 4.09 1.51 -3.88
C MET A 59 3.55 0.83 -2.62
N PHE A 60 2.97 1.62 -1.73
CA PHE A 60 2.19 1.15 -0.60
C PHE A 60 0.72 1.09 -0.98
N ARG A 61 -0.02 0.12 -0.47
CA ARG A 61 -1.44 -0.05 -0.74
C ARG A 61 -2.18 0.06 0.59
N VAL A 62 -3.03 1.07 0.70
CA VAL A 62 -3.88 1.30 1.87
C VAL A 62 -5.27 0.79 1.55
N ASP A 63 -5.82 -0.04 2.44
CA ASP A 63 -7.20 -0.51 2.32
C ASP A 63 -8.16 0.63 2.70
N ILE A 64 -9.12 0.92 1.83
CA ILE A 64 -10.15 1.95 2.07
C ILE A 64 -11.49 1.35 2.50
N ARG A 65 -11.54 0.04 2.76
CA ARG A 65 -12.72 -0.63 3.28
C ARG A 65 -12.91 -0.30 4.76
N GLU A 66 -14.14 -0.46 5.22
CA GLU A 66 -14.45 -0.39 6.64
C GLU A 66 -13.81 -1.57 7.35
N MET A 67 -13.06 -1.27 8.42
CA MET A 67 -12.44 -2.24 9.29
C MET A 67 -13.03 -2.10 10.68
N LEU A 68 -13.40 -3.24 11.26
CA LEU A 68 -13.81 -3.34 12.65
C LEU A 68 -12.56 -3.44 13.53
N VAL A 69 -12.44 -2.55 14.50
CA VAL A 69 -11.44 -2.62 15.56
C VAL A 69 -12.15 -2.83 16.87
N GLU A 70 -11.83 -3.94 17.52
CA GLU A 70 -12.37 -4.28 18.84
C GLU A 70 -11.56 -3.57 19.92
N ALA A 71 -12.24 -2.77 20.75
CA ALA A 71 -11.61 -2.19 21.92
C ALA A 71 -11.51 -3.25 23.01
N GLN A 72 -10.36 -3.31 23.69
CA GLN A 72 -10.19 -4.23 24.81
C GLN A 72 -11.19 -3.87 25.94
N PRO A 73 -11.90 -4.85 26.51
CA PRO A 73 -12.84 -4.58 27.61
C PRO A 73 -12.13 -3.96 28.81
N GLN A 74 -12.63 -2.83 29.29
CA GLN A 74 -12.08 -2.15 30.46
C GLN A 74 -13.10 -2.11 31.60
N MET A 75 -12.62 -2.27 32.83
CA MET A 75 -13.41 -2.10 34.05
C MET A 75 -13.41 -0.63 34.42
N ILE A 76 -14.59 -0.01 34.43
CA ILE A 76 -14.78 1.39 34.81
C ILE A 76 -15.68 1.47 36.04
N ILE A 77 -15.55 2.55 36.80
CA ILE A 77 -16.46 2.89 37.89
C ILE A 77 -17.45 3.91 37.35
N THR A 78 -18.74 3.61 37.40
CA THR A 78 -19.80 4.54 36.96
C THR A 78 -19.96 5.69 37.95
N ASN A 79 -20.70 6.73 37.57
CA ASN A 79 -20.97 7.88 38.45
C ASN A 79 -21.73 7.48 39.73
N ASP A 80 -22.39 6.31 39.72
CA ASP A 80 -23.11 5.74 40.86
C ASP A 80 -22.21 4.84 41.73
N ASN A 81 -20.90 4.88 41.54
CA ASN A 81 -19.90 4.12 42.30
C ASN A 81 -20.06 2.59 42.16
N LEU A 82 -20.53 2.13 41.00
CA LEU A 82 -20.65 0.72 40.66
C LEU A 82 -19.58 0.32 39.64
N ASN A 83 -19.07 -0.91 39.78
CA ASN A 83 -18.13 -1.48 38.82
C ASN A 83 -18.90 -1.97 37.58
N ALA A 84 -18.57 -1.43 36.41
CA ALA A 84 -19.09 -1.88 35.13
C ALA A 84 -17.95 -2.33 34.22
N ARG A 85 -18.21 -3.38 33.43
CA ARG A 85 -17.32 -3.80 32.33
C ARG A 85 -17.94 -3.30 31.04
N VAL A 86 -17.20 -2.48 30.29
CA VAL A 86 -17.66 -1.95 29.01
C VAL A 86 -16.77 -2.50 27.91
N ASP A 87 -17.41 -3.01 26.87
CA ASP A 87 -16.82 -3.33 25.58
C ASP A 87 -17.27 -2.30 24.53
N ALA A 88 -16.45 -2.11 23.50
CA ALA A 88 -16.77 -1.20 22.41
C ALA A 88 -16.23 -1.74 21.08
N GLN A 89 -16.98 -1.50 20.03
CA GLN A 89 -16.62 -1.83 18.66
C GLN A 89 -16.52 -0.54 17.86
N VAL A 90 -15.37 -0.31 17.23
CA VAL A 90 -15.10 0.90 16.45
C VAL A 90 -15.00 0.53 14.97
N TYR A 91 -15.89 1.09 14.16
CA TYR A 91 -15.83 0.98 12.72
C TYR A 91 -15.00 2.14 12.16
N LEU A 92 -13.87 1.81 11.53
CA LEU A 92 -12.96 2.79 10.95
C LEU A 92 -12.92 2.63 9.43
N LYS A 93 -12.86 3.75 8.71
CA LYS A 93 -12.72 3.78 7.25
C LYS A 93 -11.76 4.87 6.84
N VAL A 94 -10.71 4.50 6.12
CA VAL A 94 -9.79 5.49 5.54
C VAL A 94 -10.49 6.20 4.39
N LYS A 95 -10.53 7.53 4.43
CA LYS A 95 -11.05 8.32 3.31
C LYS A 95 -10.16 8.13 2.08
N ALA A 96 -10.78 8.08 0.91
CA ALA A 96 -10.08 7.83 -0.36
C ALA A 96 -9.27 9.03 -0.88
N ASP A 97 -9.13 10.09 -0.08
CA ASP A 97 -8.49 11.35 -0.45
C ASP A 97 -6.97 11.24 -0.32
N GLU A 98 -6.24 11.94 -1.20
CA GLU A 98 -4.78 11.90 -1.25
C GLU A 98 -4.12 12.31 0.08
N GLU A 99 -4.70 13.28 0.78
CA GLU A 99 -4.18 13.78 2.06
C GLU A 99 -4.28 12.75 3.18
N ASN A 100 -5.36 11.96 3.22
CA ASN A 100 -5.58 10.95 4.25
C ASN A 100 -4.73 9.69 4.03
N VAL A 101 -4.19 9.50 2.83
CA VAL A 101 -3.36 8.33 2.47
C VAL A 101 -1.86 8.62 2.65
N LYS A 102 -1.47 9.88 2.84
CA LYS A 102 -0.08 10.34 3.04
C LYS A 102 0.42 10.32 4.48
N ALA A 103 -0.48 10.13 5.45
CA ALA A 103 -0.21 10.33 6.88
C ALA A 103 0.76 9.29 7.46
#